data_AF-A0A830EDD2-F1
#
_entry.id   AF-A0A830EDD2-F1
#
_cell.length_a   1.000
_cell.length_b   1.000
_cell.length_c   1.000
_cell.angle_alpha   90.00
_cell.angle_beta   90.00
_cell.angle_gamma   90.00
#
_symmetry.space_group_name_H-M   'P 1'
#
loop_
_entity.id
_entity.type
_entity.pdbx_description
1 polymer ?
#
loop_
_entity_poly.entity_id
_entity_poly.type
_entity_poly.pdbx_seq_one_letter_code
_entity_poly.pdbx_strand_id
1 'polypeptide(L)'
;MSDEMLKIYGELLKQINKTYDNYIEQIKRLNNMWSDYKTAVGNVKRNWDVDNILLALRVNELKASIDSIREELDMLKVKKELGLIDEEEYSRSSTELTDTLTKLTSMYEEVKSKIDEIDKGIKEHWFRSMDVTTLTTDQVDGMIKELEDSKTRGEVPDDVYARVKADLELVRRVVQALALIKTESKS
;
A
#
# COMPACT_ATOMS: atom_id res chain seq x y z
N MET A 1 23.67 47.51 44.23
CA MET A 1 23.68 46.03 44.38
C MET A 1 22.32 45.40 44.08
N SER A 2 21.22 45.73 44.78
CA SER A 2 19.91 45.12 44.52
C SER A 2 19.40 45.34 43.08
N ASP A 3 19.44 46.57 42.58
CA ASP A 3 18.93 46.90 41.23
C ASP A 3 19.78 46.31 40.10
N GLU A 4 21.08 46.18 40.36
CA GLU A 4 22.04 45.59 39.42
C GLU A 4 21.86 44.08 39.32
N MET A 5 21.60 43.40 40.45
CA MET A 5 21.20 41.99 40.47
C MET A 5 19.87 41.76 39.77
N LEU A 6 18.86 42.62 40.00
CA LEU A 6 17.57 42.54 39.30
C LEU A 6 17.74 42.70 37.78
N LYS A 7 18.65 43.57 37.33
CA LYS A 7 18.96 43.72 35.91
C LYS A 7 19.59 42.46 35.33
N ILE A 8 20.57 41.87 36.02
CA ILE A 8 21.23 40.61 35.61
C ILE A 8 20.22 39.47 35.51
N TYR A 9 19.37 39.29 36.53
CA TYR A 9 18.33 38.26 36.50
C TYR A 9 17.26 38.54 35.43
N GLY A 10 16.93 39.80 35.18
CA GLY A 10 16.02 40.18 34.10
C GLY A 10 16.58 39.86 32.70
N GLU A 11 17.88 40.06 32.49
CA GLU A 11 18.57 39.68 31.25
C GLU A 11 18.65 38.15 31.10
N LEU A 12 18.95 37.42 32.18
CA LEU A 12 18.95 35.96 32.21
C LEU A 12 17.57 35.40 31.84
N LEU A 13 16.50 35.93 32.44
CA LEU A 13 15.12 35.52 32.15
C LEU A 13 14.75 35.77 30.69
N LYS A 14 15.18 36.90 30.11
CA LYS A 14 14.99 37.19 28.67
C LYS A 14 15.69 36.15 27.78
N GLN A 15 16.91 35.75 28.10
CA GLN A 15 17.65 34.74 27.34
C GLN A 15 16.98 33.36 27.42
N ILE A 16 16.53 32.97 28.62
CA ILE A 16 15.77 31.73 28.84
C ILE A 16 14.48 31.74 28.02
N ASN A 17 13.67 32.80 28.13
CA ASN A 17 12.41 32.90 27.40
C ASN A 17 12.62 32.88 25.89
N LYS A 18 13.65 33.59 25.37
CA LYS A 18 13.99 33.54 23.94
C LYS A 18 14.30 32.12 23.48
N THR A 19 15.03 31.36 24.28
CA THR A 19 15.38 29.96 23.96
C THR A 19 14.13 29.08 23.98
N TYR A 20 13.29 29.25 25.00
CA TYR A 20 12.02 28.54 25.14
C TYR A 20 11.07 28.80 23.97
N ASP A 21 10.86 30.08 23.64
CA ASP A 21 9.99 30.51 22.52
C ASP A 21 10.49 29.95 21.19
N ASN A 22 11.81 29.93 20.99
CA ASN A 22 12.42 29.34 19.79
C ASN A 22 12.14 27.82 19.67
N TYR A 23 12.16 27.08 20.79
CA TYR A 23 11.81 25.65 20.76
C TYR A 23 10.31 25.42 20.60
N ILE A 24 9.45 26.24 21.22
CA ILE A 24 8.00 26.20 20.98
C ILE A 24 7.70 26.34 19.49
N GLU A 25 8.33 27.31 18.84
CA GLU A 25 8.07 27.57 17.42
C GLU A 25 8.57 26.41 16.54
N GLN A 26 9.74 25.83 16.85
CA GLN A 26 10.23 24.63 16.17
C GLN A 26 9.27 23.44 16.33
N ILE A 27 8.75 23.19 17.54
CA ILE A 27 7.78 22.11 17.80
C ILE A 27 6.49 22.35 17.02
N LYS A 28 5.97 23.58 17.00
CA LYS A 28 4.78 23.94 16.19
C LYS A 28 5.02 23.65 14.71
N ARG A 29 6.18 24.03 14.19
CA ARG A 29 6.54 23.76 12.79
C ARG A 29 6.59 22.26 12.49
N LEU A 30 7.19 21.46 13.37
CA LEU A 30 7.21 20.00 13.22
C LEU A 30 5.80 19.39 13.23
N ASN A 31 4.92 19.87 14.11
CA ASN A 31 3.53 19.43 14.16
C ASN A 31 2.76 19.77 12.89
N ASN A 32 2.97 20.97 12.33
CA ASN A 32 2.35 21.37 11.07
C ASN A 32 2.85 20.50 9.91
N MET A 33 4.17 20.30 9.79
CA MET A 33 4.75 19.41 8.77
C MET A 33 4.21 17.98 8.89
N TRP A 34 4.02 17.48 10.11
CA TRP A 34 3.41 16.18 10.36
C TRP A 34 1.95 16.13 9.90
N SER A 35 1.16 17.16 10.19
CA SER A 35 -0.23 17.26 9.75
C SER A 35 -0.36 17.28 8.23
N ASP A 36 0.50 18.07 7.57
CA ASP A 36 0.56 18.17 6.11
C ASP A 36 0.96 16.83 5.48
N TYR A 37 1.97 16.15 6.05
CA TYR A 37 2.39 14.82 5.63
C TYR A 37 1.23 13.81 5.74
N LYS A 38 0.51 13.76 6.87
CA LYS A 38 -0.63 12.85 7.05
C LYS A 38 -1.73 13.11 6.01
N THR A 39 -2.02 14.37 5.73
CA THR A 39 -3.01 14.77 4.73
C THR A 39 -2.59 14.35 3.33
N ALA A 40 -1.33 14.60 2.96
CA ALA A 40 -0.78 14.21 1.67
C ALA A 40 -0.84 12.68 1.46
N VAL A 41 -0.41 11.91 2.47
CA VAL A 41 -0.47 10.44 2.42
C VAL A 41 -1.90 9.94 2.30
N GLY A 42 -2.85 10.51 3.06
CA GLY A 42 -4.26 10.15 2.97
C GLY A 42 -4.85 10.39 1.58
N ASN A 43 -4.48 11.49 0.92
CA ASN A 43 -4.90 11.79 -0.44
C ASN A 43 -4.30 10.81 -1.45
N VAL A 44 -2.99 10.52 -1.36
CA VAL A 44 -2.32 9.54 -2.23
C VAL A 44 -2.95 8.15 -2.07
N LYS A 45 -3.19 7.69 -0.83
CA LYS A 45 -3.84 6.39 -0.56
C LYS A 45 -5.23 6.31 -1.17
N ARG A 46 -6.06 7.34 -0.97
CA ARG A 46 -7.42 7.39 -1.54
C ARG A 46 -7.40 7.31 -3.07
N ASN A 47 -6.52 8.08 -3.72
CA ASN A 47 -6.40 8.06 -5.18
C ASN A 47 -5.94 6.67 -5.65
N TRP A 48 -4.92 6.10 -5.01
CA TRP A 48 -4.45 4.76 -5.32
C TRP A 48 -5.51 3.69 -5.15
N ASP A 49 -6.34 3.75 -4.11
CA ASP A 49 -7.40 2.76 -3.89
C ASP A 49 -8.42 2.73 -5.05
N VAL A 50 -8.67 3.88 -5.67
CA VAL A 50 -9.53 4.00 -6.86
C VAL A 50 -8.79 3.52 -8.10
N ASP A 51 -7.59 4.05 -8.36
CA ASP A 51 -6.82 3.76 -9.57
C ASP A 51 -6.41 2.28 -9.63
N ASN A 52 -6.07 1.66 -8.50
CA ASN A 52 -5.66 0.26 -8.41
C ASN A 52 -6.78 -0.70 -8.83
N ILE A 53 -8.06 -0.32 -8.67
CA ILE A 53 -9.19 -1.13 -9.17
C ILE A 53 -9.16 -1.17 -10.70
N LEU A 54 -8.97 -0.02 -11.35
CA LEU A 54 -8.89 0.06 -12.81
C LEU A 54 -7.66 -0.67 -13.33
N LEU A 55 -6.51 -0.52 -12.66
CA LEU A 55 -5.28 -1.23 -13.00
C LEU A 55 -5.44 -2.75 -12.88
N ALA A 56 -6.07 -3.23 -11.82
CA ALA A 56 -6.34 -4.66 -11.62
C ALA A 56 -7.21 -5.25 -12.75
N LEU A 57 -8.22 -4.50 -13.23
CA LEU A 57 -9.02 -4.91 -14.38
C LEU A 57 -8.16 -5.06 -15.65
N ARG A 58 -7.26 -4.10 -15.93
CA ARG A 58 -6.35 -4.17 -17.09
C ARG A 58 -5.34 -5.31 -16.99
N VAL A 59 -4.83 -5.58 -15.79
CA VAL A 59 -3.94 -6.73 -15.55
C VAL A 59 -4.68 -8.05 -15.79
N ASN A 60 -5.95 -8.14 -15.39
CA ASN A 60 -6.77 -9.32 -15.65
C ASN A 60 -7.07 -9.50 -17.15
N GLU A 61 -7.28 -8.43 -17.91
CA GLU A 61 -7.41 -8.49 -19.37
C GLU A 61 -6.13 -9.05 -20.04
N LEU A 62 -4.95 -8.60 -19.60
CA LEU A 62 -3.67 -9.15 -20.07
C LEU A 62 -3.53 -10.63 -19.74
N LYS A 63 -3.90 -11.02 -18.52
CA LYS A 63 -3.88 -12.42 -18.09
C LYS A 63 -4.82 -13.30 -18.93
N ALA A 64 -6.05 -12.85 -19.15
CA ALA A 64 -7.00 -13.56 -20.00
C ALA A 64 -6.47 -13.72 -21.44
N SER A 65 -5.78 -12.71 -21.97
CA SER A 65 -5.15 -12.80 -23.29
C SER A 65 -4.03 -13.84 -23.33
N ILE A 66 -3.20 -13.89 -22.29
CA ILE A 66 -2.14 -14.91 -22.13
C ILE A 66 -2.76 -16.31 -22.08
N ASP A 67 -3.82 -16.49 -21.29
CA ASP A 67 -4.49 -17.79 -21.13
C ASP A 67 -5.15 -18.23 -22.45
N SER A 68 -5.77 -17.30 -23.19
CA SER A 68 -6.33 -17.57 -24.53
C SER A 68 -5.27 -18.05 -25.53
N ILE A 69 -4.07 -17.47 -25.53
CA ILE A 69 -2.99 -17.89 -26.43
C ILE A 69 -2.46 -19.28 -26.04
N ARG A 70 -2.41 -19.60 -24.74
CA ARG A 70 -2.05 -20.95 -24.26
C ARG A 70 -3.06 -21.99 -24.74
N GLU A 71 -4.34 -21.69 -24.64
CA GLU A 71 -5.40 -22.57 -25.17
C GLU A 71 -5.28 -22.75 -26.69
N GLU A 72 -4.93 -21.68 -27.43
CA GLU A 72 -4.71 -21.76 -28.88
C GLU A 72 -3.51 -22.65 -29.24
N LEU A 73 -2.41 -22.55 -28.50
CA LEU A 73 -1.25 -23.44 -28.66
C LEU A 73 -1.60 -24.91 -28.41
N ASP A 74 -2.39 -25.19 -27.37
CA ASP A 74 -2.86 -26.55 -27.07
C ASP A 74 -3.76 -27.09 -28.18
N MET A 75 -4.68 -26.26 -28.70
CA MET A 75 -5.51 -26.64 -29.84
C MET A 75 -4.68 -26.91 -31.10
N LEU A 76 -3.66 -26.09 -31.37
CA LEU A 76 -2.76 -26.27 -32.51
C LEU A 76 -2.03 -27.61 -32.42
N LYS A 77 -1.57 -27.99 -31.22
CA LYS A 77 -0.96 -29.29 -30.96
C LYS A 77 -1.92 -30.45 -31.21
N VAL A 78 -3.15 -30.37 -30.72
CA VAL A 78 -4.18 -31.39 -30.99
C VAL A 78 -4.47 -31.52 -32.48
N LYS A 79 -4.59 -30.41 -33.22
CA LYS A 79 -4.81 -30.44 -34.68
C LYS A 79 -3.68 -31.16 -35.42
N LYS A 80 -2.43 -30.92 -35.01
CA LYS A 80 -1.26 -31.62 -35.56
C LYS A 80 -1.32 -33.12 -35.26
N GLU A 81 -1.60 -33.49 -34.02
CA GLU A 81 -1.69 -34.90 -33.59
C GLU A 81 -2.79 -35.68 -34.35
N LEU A 82 -3.87 -34.99 -34.72
CA LEU A 82 -4.95 -35.54 -35.54
C LEU A 82 -4.66 -35.51 -37.05
N GLY A 83 -3.51 -34.97 -37.48
CA GLY A 83 -3.14 -34.85 -38.90
C GLY A 83 -3.98 -33.83 -39.67
N LEU A 84 -4.62 -32.89 -38.99
CA LEU A 84 -5.44 -31.84 -39.60
C LEU A 84 -4.61 -30.69 -40.17
N ILE A 85 -3.38 -30.53 -39.68
CA ILE A 85 -2.37 -29.59 -40.16
C ILE A 85 -1.04 -30.31 -40.31
N ASP A 86 -0.19 -29.83 -41.22
CA ASP A 86 1.15 -30.38 -41.42
C ASP A 86 2.19 -29.79 -40.44
N GLU A 87 3.41 -30.34 -40.49
CA GLU A 87 4.52 -29.90 -39.62
C GLU A 87 4.93 -28.45 -39.90
N GLU A 88 4.86 -28.00 -41.15
CA GLU A 88 5.30 -26.67 -41.54
C GLU A 88 4.33 -25.60 -41.02
N GLU A 89 3.02 -25.82 -41.21
CA GLU A 89 1.95 -24.99 -40.68
C GLU A 89 1.99 -24.95 -39.14
N TYR A 90 2.12 -26.12 -38.50
CA TYR A 90 2.26 -26.20 -37.05
C TYR A 90 3.47 -25.43 -36.54
N SER A 91 4.64 -25.62 -37.14
CA SER A 91 5.89 -24.99 -36.71
C SER A 91 5.82 -23.47 -36.83
N ARG A 92 5.30 -22.96 -37.95
CA ARG A 92 5.11 -21.52 -38.15
C ARG A 92 4.16 -20.92 -37.13
N SER A 93 2.94 -21.45 -37.00
CA SER A 93 1.92 -20.90 -36.09
C SER A 93 2.31 -21.04 -34.62
N SER A 94 2.93 -22.17 -34.23
CA SER A 94 3.41 -22.34 -32.85
C SER A 94 4.53 -21.37 -32.50
N THR A 95 5.43 -21.08 -33.43
CA THR A 95 6.50 -20.08 -33.23
C THR A 95 5.91 -18.69 -33.02
N GLU A 96 5.01 -18.25 -33.90
CA GLU A 96 4.36 -16.93 -33.81
C GLU A 96 3.57 -16.75 -32.50
N LEU A 97 2.80 -17.77 -32.10
CA LEU A 97 2.04 -17.76 -30.85
C LEU A 97 2.97 -17.80 -29.62
N THR A 98 4.05 -18.58 -29.66
CA THR A 98 5.02 -18.65 -28.56
C THR A 98 5.76 -17.33 -28.37
N ASP A 99 6.16 -16.68 -29.45
CA ASP A 99 6.79 -15.35 -29.41
C ASP A 99 5.84 -14.31 -28.83
N THR A 100 4.58 -14.35 -29.24
CA THR A 100 3.53 -13.45 -28.74
C THR A 100 3.26 -13.70 -27.26
N LEU A 101 3.13 -14.96 -26.86
CA LEU A 101 2.94 -15.38 -25.46
C LEU A 101 4.09 -14.88 -24.58
N THR A 102 5.33 -15.01 -25.06
CA THR A 102 6.53 -14.57 -24.34
C THR A 102 6.51 -13.06 -24.11
N LYS A 103 6.19 -12.28 -25.16
CA LYS A 103 6.08 -10.82 -25.06
C LYS A 103 4.98 -10.39 -24.10
N LEU A 104 3.78 -10.96 -24.23
CA LEU A 104 2.64 -10.63 -23.36
C LEU A 104 2.91 -11.02 -21.90
N THR A 105 3.51 -12.18 -21.66
CA THR A 105 3.91 -12.61 -20.31
C THR A 105 4.90 -11.63 -19.68
N SER A 106 5.91 -11.19 -20.45
CA SER A 106 6.86 -10.18 -20.00
C SER A 106 6.18 -8.85 -19.64
N MET A 107 5.28 -8.37 -20.49
CA MET A 107 4.51 -7.14 -20.24
C MET A 107 3.61 -7.27 -19.00
N TYR A 108 2.96 -8.42 -18.82
CA TYR A 108 2.12 -8.70 -17.66
C TYR A 108 2.92 -8.66 -16.36
N GLU A 109 4.07 -9.35 -16.30
CA GLU A 109 4.92 -9.35 -15.11
C GLU A 109 5.51 -7.96 -14.82
N GLU A 110 5.88 -7.20 -15.85
CA GLU A 110 6.35 -5.82 -15.68
C GLU A 110 5.28 -4.92 -15.06
N VAL A 111 4.06 -4.94 -15.59
CA VAL A 111 2.95 -4.11 -15.07
C VAL A 111 2.60 -4.52 -13.65
N LYS A 112 2.51 -5.82 -13.38
CA LYS A 112 2.22 -6.35 -12.04
C LYS A 112 3.28 -5.90 -11.03
N SER A 113 4.57 -6.01 -11.38
CA SER A 113 5.68 -5.58 -10.52
C SER A 113 5.60 -4.09 -10.17
N LYS A 114 5.28 -3.23 -11.14
CA LYS A 114 5.11 -1.78 -10.90
C LYS A 114 3.94 -1.48 -9.97
N ILE A 115 2.83 -2.20 -10.12
CA ILE A 115 1.66 -2.05 -9.22
C ILE A 115 2.04 -2.46 -7.80
N ASP A 116 2.72 -3.61 -7.64
CA ASP A 116 3.14 -4.11 -6.34
C ASP A 116 4.15 -3.16 -5.64
N GLU A 117 5.08 -2.56 -6.41
CA GLU A 117 6.03 -1.58 -5.90
C GLU A 117 5.33 -0.33 -5.35
N ILE A 118 4.40 0.23 -6.13
CA ILE A 118 3.62 1.42 -5.73
C ILE A 118 2.74 1.10 -4.53
N ASP A 119 2.03 -0.03 -4.55
CA ASP A 119 1.16 -0.48 -3.46
C ASP A 119 1.94 -0.59 -2.15
N LYS A 120 3.12 -1.21 -2.19
CA LYS A 120 4.01 -1.34 -1.03
C LYS A 120 4.46 0.03 -0.51
N GLY A 121 4.90 0.92 -1.38
CA GLY A 121 5.36 2.27 -0.98
C GLY A 121 4.24 3.10 -0.36
N ILE A 122 3.05 3.08 -0.95
CA ILE A 122 1.88 3.79 -0.45
C ILE A 122 1.45 3.25 0.91
N LYS A 123 1.41 1.91 1.06
CA LYS A 123 1.11 1.26 2.34
C LYS A 123 2.11 1.67 3.41
N GLU A 124 3.40 1.61 3.12
CA GLU A 124 4.44 2.02 4.07
C GLU A 124 4.23 3.46 4.58
N HIS A 125 3.97 4.40 3.68
CA HIS A 125 3.69 5.78 4.06
C HIS A 125 2.39 5.94 4.84
N TRP A 126 1.34 5.19 4.47
CA TRP A 126 0.05 5.17 5.15
C TRP A 126 0.16 4.61 6.57
N PHE A 127 0.90 3.52 6.77
CA PHE A 127 1.19 2.98 8.10
C PHE A 127 1.96 3.97 8.96
N ARG A 128 2.96 4.65 8.38
CA ARG A 128 3.71 5.69 9.09
C ARG A 128 2.81 6.86 9.48
N SER A 129 1.89 7.27 8.62
CA SER A 129 1.00 8.42 8.85
C SER A 129 -0.14 8.13 9.83
N MET A 130 -0.49 6.85 10.03
CA MET A 130 -1.43 6.45 11.05
C MET A 130 -0.90 6.74 12.44
N ASP A 131 -1.73 7.38 13.26
CA ASP A 131 -1.46 7.50 14.68
C ASP A 131 -1.86 6.20 15.41
N VAL A 132 -1.08 5.14 15.16
CA VAL A 132 -1.26 3.82 15.78
C VAL A 132 -1.13 3.86 17.32
N THR A 133 -0.65 4.96 17.90
CA THR A 133 -0.62 5.13 19.36
C THR A 133 -1.99 5.44 19.96
N THR A 134 -2.95 5.85 19.12
CA THR A 134 -4.34 6.16 19.50
C THR A 134 -5.33 5.05 19.16
N LEU A 135 -4.92 4.07 18.35
CA LEU A 135 -5.74 2.91 17.98
C LEU A 135 -5.56 1.78 19.01
N THR A 136 -6.69 1.21 19.42
CA THR A 136 -6.73 -0.02 20.22
C THR A 136 -6.88 -1.24 19.32
N THR A 137 -6.44 -2.40 19.80
CA THR A 137 -6.63 -3.67 19.07
C THR A 137 -8.11 -3.94 18.79
N ASP A 138 -8.99 -3.58 19.73
CA ASP A 138 -10.45 -3.74 19.59
C ASP A 138 -11.03 -2.90 18.46
N GLN A 139 -10.53 -1.68 18.23
CA GLN A 139 -10.97 -0.83 17.12
C GLN A 139 -10.58 -1.44 15.77
N VAL A 140 -9.38 -2.00 15.66
CA VAL A 140 -8.93 -2.66 14.43
C VAL A 140 -9.72 -3.95 14.19
N ASP A 141 -9.98 -4.73 15.24
CA ASP A 141 -10.80 -5.95 15.17
C ASP A 141 -12.25 -5.63 14.76
N GLY A 142 -12.79 -4.48 15.21
CA GLY A 142 -14.07 -3.95 14.76
C GLY A 142 -14.09 -3.63 13.27
N MET A 143 -13.06 -2.97 12.75
CA MET A 143 -12.94 -2.65 11.31
C MET A 143 -12.82 -3.91 10.44
N ILE A 144 -12.10 -4.92 10.92
CA ILE A 144 -12.01 -6.23 10.22
C ILE A 144 -13.39 -6.88 10.14
N LYS A 145 -14.13 -6.87 11.26
CA LYS A 145 -15.48 -7.44 11.31
C LYS A 145 -16.45 -6.70 10.39
N GLU A 146 -16.42 -5.38 10.36
CA GLU A 146 -17.25 -4.59 9.42
C GLU A 146 -16.92 -4.91 7.95
N LEU A 147 -15.64 -5.12 7.62
CA LEU A 147 -15.21 -5.54 6.29
C LEU A 147 -15.72 -6.95 5.94
N GLU A 148 -15.65 -7.89 6.87
CA GLU A 148 -16.18 -9.25 6.72
C GLU A 148 -17.70 -9.26 6.52
N ASP A 149 -18.43 -8.48 7.31
CA ASP A 149 -19.88 -8.34 7.20
C ASP A 149 -20.26 -7.72 5.85
N SER A 150 -19.53 -6.71 5.38
CA SER A 150 -19.75 -6.06 4.07
C SER A 150 -19.45 -7.00 2.90
N LYS A 151 -18.42 -7.84 3.03
CA LYS A 151 -18.16 -8.93 2.06
C LYS A 151 -19.33 -9.91 2.04
N THR A 152 -19.82 -10.32 3.19
CA THR A 152 -20.92 -11.30 3.30
C THR A 152 -22.22 -10.76 2.71
N ARG A 153 -22.44 -9.44 2.76
CA ARG A 153 -23.55 -8.75 2.08
C ARG A 153 -23.34 -8.56 0.57
N GLY A 154 -22.19 -8.95 0.02
CA GLY A 154 -21.86 -8.77 -1.40
C GLY A 154 -21.56 -7.32 -1.79
N GLU A 155 -21.32 -6.44 -0.82
CA GLU A 155 -21.04 -5.01 -1.05
C GLU A 155 -19.57 -4.77 -1.43
N VAL A 156 -18.71 -5.77 -1.22
CA VAL A 156 -17.27 -5.69 -1.45
C VAL A 156 -16.81 -6.87 -2.32
N PRO A 157 -16.20 -6.61 -3.50
CA PRO A 157 -15.58 -7.64 -4.34
C PRO A 157 -14.47 -8.42 -3.62
N ASP A 158 -14.24 -9.67 -4.01
CA ASP A 158 -13.32 -10.59 -3.34
C ASP A 158 -11.86 -10.10 -3.30
N ASP A 159 -11.40 -9.47 -4.37
CA ASP A 159 -10.07 -8.89 -4.51
C ASP A 159 -9.90 -7.66 -3.60
N VAL A 160 -10.91 -6.79 -3.55
CA VAL A 160 -10.95 -5.63 -2.66
C VAL A 160 -10.96 -6.08 -1.20
N TYR A 161 -11.77 -7.08 -0.86
CA TYR A 161 -11.79 -7.68 0.47
C TYR A 161 -10.42 -8.23 0.86
N ALA A 162 -9.79 -9.04 0.00
CA ALA A 162 -8.51 -9.68 0.31
C ALA A 162 -7.42 -8.63 0.59
N ARG A 163 -7.39 -7.56 -0.21
CA ARG A 163 -6.43 -6.46 -0.05
C ARG A 163 -6.65 -5.69 1.25
N VAL A 164 -7.89 -5.24 1.50
CA VAL A 164 -8.19 -4.43 2.70
C VAL A 164 -8.03 -5.27 3.97
N LYS A 165 -8.37 -6.56 3.94
CA LYS A 165 -8.17 -7.47 5.07
C LYS A 165 -6.68 -7.63 5.40
N ALA A 166 -5.83 -7.80 4.38
CA ALA A 166 -4.38 -7.88 4.59
C ALA A 166 -3.82 -6.60 5.22
N ASP A 167 -4.31 -5.43 4.82
CA ASP A 167 -3.90 -4.14 5.38
C ASP A 167 -4.34 -4.00 6.84
N LEU A 168 -5.59 -4.32 7.16
CA LEU A 168 -6.10 -4.28 8.54
C LEU A 168 -5.39 -5.28 9.46
N GLU A 169 -5.04 -6.47 8.97
CA GLU A 169 -4.25 -7.44 9.72
C GLU A 169 -2.84 -6.93 10.02
N LEU A 170 -2.22 -6.19 9.09
CA LEU A 170 -0.93 -5.56 9.32
C LEU A 170 -1.04 -4.44 10.37
N VAL A 171 -2.09 -3.59 10.29
CA VAL A 171 -2.38 -2.59 11.35
C VAL A 171 -2.51 -3.28 12.71
N ARG A 172 -3.27 -4.37 12.78
CA ARG A 172 -3.52 -5.12 14.01
C ARG A 172 -2.23 -5.60 14.66
N ARG A 173 -1.31 -6.17 13.87
CA ARG A 173 0.01 -6.63 14.35
C ARG A 173 0.85 -5.48 14.91
N VAL A 174 0.86 -4.33 14.23
CA VAL A 174 1.59 -3.14 14.68
C VAL A 174 1.03 -2.60 15.99
N VAL A 175 -0.30 -2.50 16.11
CA VAL A 175 -0.97 -2.05 17.35
C VAL A 175 -0.69 -3.00 18.51
N GLN A 176 -0.73 -4.32 18.27
CA GLN A 176 -0.39 -5.34 19.29
C GLN A 176 1.06 -5.21 19.77
N ALA A 177 2.02 -5.07 18.84
CA ALA A 177 3.44 -4.92 19.19
C ALA A 177 3.68 -3.64 20.03
N LEU A 178 3.05 -2.52 19.66
CA LEU A 178 3.15 -1.27 20.41
C LEU A 178 2.51 -1.36 21.81
N ALA A 179 1.41 -2.10 21.95
CA ALA A 179 0.77 -2.34 23.24
C ALA A 179 1.71 -3.09 24.20
N LEU A 180 2.38 -4.15 23.71
CA LEU A 180 3.35 -4.94 24.48
C LEU A 180 4.52 -4.09 24.99
N ILE A 181 5.11 -3.26 24.12
CA ILE A 181 6.21 -2.35 24.48
C ILE A 181 5.77 -1.33 25.55
N LYS A 182 4.54 -0.82 25.47
CA LYS A 182 3.99 0.12 26.47
C LYS A 182 3.74 -0.54 27.83
N THR A 183 3.46 -1.84 27.89
CA THR A 183 3.30 -2.59 29.14
C THR A 183 4.63 -2.91 29.80
N GLU A 184 5.66 -3.31 29.03
CA GLU A 184 6.99 -3.63 29.56
C GLU A 184 7.76 -2.40 30.07
N SER A 185 7.49 -1.22 29.50
CA SER A 185 8.09 0.06 29.95
C SER A 185 7.46 0.64 31.23
N LYS A 186 6.39 0.04 31.75
CA LYS A 186 5.73 0.43 33.01
C LYS A 186 6.02 -0.50 34.19
N SER A 187 6.75 -1.59 33.96
CA SER A 187 7.24 -2.56 34.95
C SER A 187 8.71 -2.32 35.29
#